data_AF-A0A3R9EDH1-F1
#
_entry.id   AF-A0A3R9EDH1-F1
#
_cell.length_a   1.000
_cell.length_b   1.000
_cell.length_c   1.000
_cell.angle_alpha   90.00
_cell.angle_beta   90.00
_cell.angle_gamma   90.00
#
_symmetry.space_group_name_H-M   'P 1'
#
loop_
_entity.id
_entity.type
_entity.pdbx_description
1 polymer ?
#
loop_
_entity_poly.entity_id
_entity_poly.type
_entity_poly.pdbx_seq_one_letter_code
_entity_poly.pdbx_strand_id
1 'polypeptide(L)'
;MQGIYFINEQIHINGLSLDESSVFQQAALKEYMEERGITPVKLNPYQLHQHYTIPHALLYDLRLHKRQVDCLMMYSNESIEDFATTYPARWLILKSYFDRIMTAV
;
A
#
# COMPACT_ATOMS: atom_id res chain seq x y z
N MET A 1 5.63 14.80 -1.71
CA MET A 1 5.57 13.59 -2.57
C MET A 1 4.17 13.00 -2.45
N GLN A 2 3.53 12.57 -3.54
CA GLN A 2 2.23 11.89 -3.50
C GLN A 2 2.43 10.39 -3.30
N GLY A 3 1.77 9.83 -2.29
CA GLY A 3 1.90 8.42 -1.95
C GLY A 3 0.55 7.71 -1.89
N ILE A 4 0.53 6.46 -2.31
CA ILE A 4 -0.53 5.53 -1.93
C ILE A 4 0.05 4.61 -0.86
N TYR A 5 -0.71 4.33 0.19
CA TYR A 5 -0.29 3.38 1.20
C TYR A 5 -1.21 2.17 1.24
N PHE A 6 -0.60 1.02 1.46
CA PHE A 6 -1.22 -0.30 1.42
C PHE A 6 -1.08 -0.99 2.77
N ILE A 7 -2.17 -1.57 3.25
CA ILE A 7 -2.23 -2.33 4.50
C ILE A 7 -2.61 -3.76 4.17
N ASN A 8 -1.81 -4.72 4.63
CA ASN A 8 -2.17 -6.12 4.50
C ASN A 8 -2.93 -6.58 5.75
N GLU A 9 -4.22 -6.84 5.60
CA GLU A 9 -5.09 -7.28 6.71
C GLU A 9 -4.88 -8.77 7.07
N GLN A 10 -3.97 -9.47 6.40
CA GLN A 10 -3.70 -10.89 6.59
C GLN A 10 -2.37 -11.19 7.29
N ILE A 11 -1.54 -10.18 7.58
CA ILE A 11 -0.27 -10.38 8.29
C ILE A 11 -0.44 -10.19 9.80
N HIS A 12 0.22 -11.05 10.56
CA HIS A 12 0.35 -10.92 12.01
C HIS A 12 1.65 -10.23 12.35
N ILE A 13 1.58 -9.13 13.09
CA ILE A 13 2.76 -8.37 13.52
C ILE A 13 3.03 -8.69 14.98
N ASN A 14 4.21 -9.24 15.30
CA ASN A 14 4.68 -9.45 16.68
C ASN A 14 3.68 -10.16 17.61
N GLY A 15 2.90 -11.12 17.09
CA GLY A 15 1.91 -11.87 17.87
C GLY A 15 0.59 -11.13 18.13
N LEU A 16 0.38 -9.96 17.52
CA LEU A 16 -0.89 -9.25 17.52
C LEU A 16 -1.97 -10.02 16.72
N SER A 17 -3.24 -9.76 17.04
CA SER A 17 -4.36 -10.19 16.19
C SER A 17 -4.32 -9.48 14.82
N LEU A 18 -5.12 -9.94 13.85
CA LEU A 18 -5.17 -9.33 12.52
C LEU A 18 -5.67 -7.88 12.56
N ASP A 19 -6.68 -7.60 13.39
CA ASP A 19 -7.24 -6.26 13.55
C ASP A 19 -6.19 -5.31 14.19
N GLU A 20 -5.53 -5.77 15.25
CA GLU A 20 -4.47 -5.00 15.90
C GLU A 20 -3.27 -4.79 14.96
N SER A 21 -2.90 -5.79 14.17
CA SER A 21 -1.84 -5.69 13.17
C SER A 21 -2.20 -4.68 12.10
N SER A 22 -3.45 -4.63 11.64
CA SER A 22 -3.91 -3.67 10.64
C SER A 22 -3.89 -2.23 11.18
N VAL A 23 -4.35 -2.03 12.42
CA VAL A 23 -4.28 -0.72 13.10
C VAL A 23 -2.82 -0.29 13.30
N PHE A 24 -1.95 -1.21 13.69
CA PHE A 24 -0.53 -0.95 13.87
C PHE A 24 0.16 -0.53 12.57
N GLN A 25 -0.09 -1.26 11.46
CA GLN A 25 0.39 -0.87 10.13
C GLN A 25 -0.08 0.52 9.74
N GLN A 26 -1.36 0.82 9.97
CA GLN A 26 -1.93 2.12 9.64
C GLN A 26 -1.25 3.26 10.40
N ALA A 27 -1.01 3.07 11.70
CA ALA A 27 -0.34 4.06 12.54
C ALA A 27 1.10 4.29 12.08
N ALA A 28 1.88 3.21 11.93
CA ALA A 28 3.27 3.28 11.50
C ALA A 28 3.44 3.92 10.11
N LEU A 29 2.58 3.56 9.16
CA LEU A 29 2.61 4.15 7.82
C LEU A 29 2.25 5.63 7.83
N LYS A 30 1.25 6.01 8.63
CA LYS A 30 0.84 7.41 8.73
C LYS A 30 1.96 8.27 9.32
N GLU A 31 2.58 7.82 10.40
CA GLU A 31 3.72 8.50 11.03
C GLU A 31 4.89 8.64 10.05
N TYR A 32 5.30 7.54 9.40
CA TYR A 32 6.38 7.56 8.41
C TYR A 32 6.10 8.52 7.25
N MET A 33 4.86 8.54 6.75
CA MET A 33 4.46 9.44 5.68
C MET A 33 4.50 10.91 6.12
N GLU A 34 4.06 11.22 7.34
CA GLU A 34 4.12 12.56 7.91
C GLU A 34 5.57 13.04 8.05
N GLU A 35 6.46 12.22 8.61
CA GLU A 35 7.89 12.52 8.76
C GLU A 35 8.59 12.80 7.43
N ARG A 36 8.17 12.11 6.37
CA ARG A 36 8.76 12.22 5.02
C ARG A 36 8.06 13.23 4.11
N GLY A 37 7.02 13.93 4.61
CA GLY A 37 6.25 14.88 3.80
C GLY A 37 5.53 14.22 2.61
N ILE A 38 5.02 13.00 2.82
CA ILE A 38 4.27 12.23 1.83
C ILE A 38 2.78 12.50 2.02
N THR A 39 2.15 13.05 0.98
CA THR A 39 0.72 13.33 0.96
C THR A 39 -0.04 12.10 0.44
N PRO A 40 -0.93 11.49 1.23
CA PRO A 40 -1.72 10.35 0.77
C PRO A 40 -2.70 10.77 -0.34
N VAL A 41 -2.79 9.98 -1.40
CA VAL A 41 -3.75 10.18 -2.50
C VAL A 41 -4.71 9.01 -2.63
N LYS A 42 -5.98 9.32 -2.89
CA LYS A 42 -7.00 8.35 -3.30
C LYS A 42 -7.16 8.41 -4.82
N LEU A 43 -7.25 7.24 -5.47
CA LEU A 43 -7.65 7.19 -6.87
C LEU A 43 -9.17 7.08 -6.99
N ASN A 44 -9.78 6.24 -6.16
CA ASN A 44 -11.22 6.06 -6.12
C ASN A 44 -11.87 7.04 -5.13
N PRO A 45 -12.71 7.98 -5.59
CA PRO A 45 -13.38 8.96 -4.71
C PRO A 45 -14.39 8.30 -3.76
N TYR A 46 -14.86 7.08 -4.07
CA TYR A 46 -15.81 6.33 -3.27
C TYR A 46 -15.14 5.38 -2.25
N GLN A 47 -13.81 5.36 -2.19
CA GLN A 47 -13.09 4.53 -1.23
C GLN A 47 -13.29 5.05 0.20
N LEU A 48 -13.78 4.17 1.08
CA LEU A 48 -14.06 4.49 2.48
C LEU A 48 -12.78 4.89 3.21
N HIS A 49 -11.75 4.05 3.13
CA HIS A 49 -10.47 4.26 3.78
C HIS A 49 -9.49 5.05 2.90
N GLN A 50 -8.48 5.66 3.51
CA GLN A 50 -7.39 6.34 2.81
C GLN A 50 -6.30 5.39 2.27
N HIS A 51 -6.34 4.12 2.67
CA HIS A 51 -5.43 3.07 2.24
C HIS A 51 -6.11 2.02 1.38
N TYR A 52 -5.32 1.31 0.59
CA TYR A 52 -5.73 0.09 -0.09
C TYR A 52 -5.42 -1.15 0.75
N THR A 53 -6.26 -2.18 0.67
CA THR A 53 -5.99 -3.49 1.30
C THR A 53 -5.93 -4.64 0.30
N ILE A 54 -6.40 -4.41 -0.93
CA ILE A 54 -6.45 -5.43 -2.00
C ILE A 54 -5.57 -4.98 -3.18
N PRO A 55 -4.45 -5.66 -3.49
CA PRO A 55 -3.55 -5.28 -4.58
C PRO A 55 -4.22 -5.29 -5.96
N HIS A 56 -5.17 -6.20 -6.16
CA HIS A 56 -5.97 -6.24 -7.39
C HIS A 56 -6.85 -5.00 -7.57
N ALA A 57 -7.45 -4.49 -6.49
CA ALA A 57 -8.25 -3.27 -6.54
C ALA A 57 -7.37 -2.05 -6.82
N LEU A 58 -6.20 -1.96 -6.16
CA LEU A 58 -5.21 -0.92 -6.44
C LEU A 58 -4.76 -0.94 -7.91
N LEU A 59 -4.40 -2.10 -8.44
CA LEU A 59 -3.99 -2.24 -9.85
C LEU A 59 -5.13 -1.87 -10.81
N TYR A 60 -6.37 -2.20 -10.49
CA TYR A 60 -7.53 -1.80 -11.28
C TYR A 60 -7.68 -0.27 -11.33
N ASP A 61 -7.63 0.39 -10.17
CA ASP A 61 -7.78 1.85 -10.09
C ASP A 61 -6.62 2.59 -10.78
N LEU A 62 -5.39 2.10 -10.65
CA LEU A 62 -4.22 2.64 -11.35
C LEU A 62 -4.38 2.59 -12.87
N ARG A 63 -4.90 1.46 -13.39
CA ARG A 63 -5.19 1.29 -14.82
C ARG A 63 -6.31 2.20 -15.29
N LEU A 64 -7.38 2.32 -14.50
CA LEU A 64 -8.55 3.11 -14.84
C LEU A 64 -8.19 4.60 -14.95
N HIS A 65 -7.43 5.11 -13.99
CA HIS A 65 -7.08 6.53 -13.93
C HIS A 65 -5.79 6.87 -14.67
N LYS A 66 -5.03 5.86 -15.15
CA LYS A 66 -3.74 5.99 -15.84
C LYS A 66 -2.77 6.94 -15.11
N ARG A 67 -2.79 6.90 -13.78
CA ARG A 67 -2.07 7.85 -12.93
C ARG A 67 -0.74 7.25 -12.47
N GLN A 68 0.35 7.96 -12.75
CA GLN A 68 1.62 7.72 -12.11
C GLN A 68 1.63 8.39 -10.73
N VAL A 69 2.12 7.69 -9.72
CA VAL A 69 2.16 8.15 -8.33
C VAL A 69 3.60 8.02 -7.84
N ASP A 70 4.09 9.00 -7.10
CA ASP A 70 5.51 9.03 -6.74
C ASP A 70 5.94 7.80 -5.91
N CYS A 71 5.10 7.33 -4.97
CA CYS A 71 5.44 6.15 -4.19
C CYS A 71 4.27 5.26 -3.75
N LEU A 72 4.57 3.97 -3.65
CA LEU A 72 3.79 2.99 -2.89
C LEU A 72 4.43 2.78 -1.52
N MET A 73 3.67 3.02 -0.46
CA MET A 73 4.06 2.83 0.93
C MET A 73 3.45 1.53 1.47
N MET A 74 4.26 0.71 2.13
CA MET A 74 3.83 -0.52 2.79
C MET A 74 4.45 -0.59 4.17
N TYR A 75 3.86 -1.36 5.09
CA TYR A 75 4.48 -1.55 6.39
C TYR A 75 5.84 -2.26 6.26
N SER A 76 5.86 -3.41 5.58
CA SER A 76 7.06 -4.20 5.29
C SER A 76 6.95 -4.82 3.89
N ASN A 77 8.01 -5.51 3.44
CA ASN A 77 7.95 -6.27 2.17
C ASN A 77 6.98 -7.46 2.26
N GLU A 78 6.82 -8.06 3.44
CA GLU A 78 5.87 -9.14 3.71
C GLU A 78 4.43 -8.72 3.40
N SER A 79 4.12 -7.42 3.56
CA SER A 79 2.79 -6.88 3.25
C SER A 79 2.34 -7.20 1.82
N ILE A 80 3.24 -7.38 0.84
CA ILE A 80 2.86 -7.66 -0.55
C ILE A 80 3.40 -8.99 -1.07
N GLU A 81 4.11 -9.74 -0.24
CA GLU A 81 4.88 -10.91 -0.66
C GLU A 81 4.01 -12.01 -1.28
N ASP A 82 2.89 -12.34 -0.64
CA ASP A 82 1.94 -13.34 -1.17
C ASP A 82 1.44 -12.97 -2.56
N PHE A 83 1.12 -11.69 -2.76
CA PHE A 83 0.68 -11.17 -4.06
C PHE A 83 1.80 -11.18 -5.09
N ALA A 84 3.00 -10.74 -4.70
CA ALA A 84 4.17 -10.69 -5.56
C ALA A 84 4.60 -12.08 -6.03
N THR A 85 4.52 -13.07 -5.15
CA THR A 85 4.86 -14.47 -5.43
C THR A 85 3.80 -15.16 -6.26
N THR A 86 2.51 -14.96 -5.93
CA THR A 86 1.40 -15.60 -6.64
C THR A 86 1.16 -14.98 -8.02
N TYR A 87 1.37 -13.66 -8.17
CA TYR A 87 1.05 -12.91 -9.38
C TYR A 87 2.22 -12.02 -9.86
N PRO A 88 3.39 -12.59 -10.18
CA PRO A 88 4.62 -11.83 -10.45
C PRO A 88 4.47 -10.83 -11.62
N ALA A 89 3.74 -11.21 -12.69
CA ALA A 89 3.48 -10.32 -13.81
C ALA A 89 2.57 -9.15 -13.42
N ARG A 90 1.56 -9.38 -12.57
CA ARG A 90 0.68 -8.30 -12.09
C ARG A 90 1.41 -7.39 -11.12
N TRP A 91 2.27 -7.95 -10.28
CA TRP A 91 3.15 -7.19 -9.42
C TRP A 91 4.08 -6.29 -10.22
N LEU A 92 4.75 -6.81 -11.26
CA LEU A 92 5.60 -6.00 -12.13
C LEU A 92 4.86 -4.81 -12.73
N ILE A 93 3.63 -5.02 -13.22
CA ILE A 93 2.79 -3.94 -13.77
C ILE A 93 2.37 -2.95 -12.68
N LEU A 94 2.01 -3.42 -11.48
CA LEU A 94 1.65 -2.53 -10.38
C LEU A 94 2.83 -1.64 -10.03
N LYS A 95 4.04 -2.22 -9.88
CA LYS A 95 5.26 -1.47 -9.60
C LYS A 95 5.54 -0.38 -10.63
N SER A 96 5.24 -0.61 -11.91
CA SER A 96 5.51 0.38 -12.96
C SER A 96 4.68 1.66 -12.87
N TYR A 97 3.63 1.71 -12.04
CA TYR A 97 2.88 2.94 -11.77
C TYR A 97 3.54 3.84 -10.71
N PHE A 98 4.57 3.34 -10.03
CA PHE A 98 5.24 4.02 -8.94
C PHE A 98 6.70 4.29 -9.26
N ASP A 99 7.17 5.49 -8.96
CA ASP A 99 8.60 5.81 -9.10
C ASP A 99 9.42 5.10 -8.02
N ARG A 100 8.81 4.90 -6.84
CA ARG A 100 9.45 4.27 -5.67
C ARG A 100 8.49 3.36 -4.92
N ILE A 101 9.06 2.33 -4.32
CA ILE A 101 8.37 1.48 -3.35
C ILE A 101 9.15 1.62 -2.05
N MET A 102 8.44 1.90 -0.96
CA MET A 102 9.04 2.20 0.33
C MET A 102 8.33 1.44 1.43
N THR A 103 9.09 1.03 2.44
CA THR A 103 8.58 0.37 3.64
C THR A 103 8.83 1.22 4.89
N ALA A 104 7.95 1.11 5.88
CA ALA A 104 8.13 1.76 7.17
C ALA A 104 9.11 0.99 8.08
N VAL A 105 9.26 -0.31 7.84
CA VAL A 105 10.19 -1.23 8.52
C VAL A 105 11.04 -1.99 7.50
#